data_AF-A0A356G668-F1
#
_entry.id   AF-A0A356G668-F1
#
_cell.length_a   1.000
_cell.length_b   1.000
_cell.length_c   1.000
_cell.angle_alpha   90.00
_cell.angle_beta   90.00
_cell.angle_gamma   90.00
#
_symmetry.space_group_name_H-M   'P 1'
#
loop_
_entity.id
_entity.type
_entity.pdbx_description
1 polymer ?
#
loop_
_entity_poly.entity_id
_entity_poly.type
_entity_poly.pdbx_seq_one_letter_code
_entity_poly.pdbx_strand_id
1 'polypeptide(L)' 'IVEAVDLVLDSGPAPVGVASTIVDATGDVPRVLRAGALPESEVLLAAR' A
#
# COMPACT_ATOMS: atom_id res chain seq x y z
N ILE A 1 0.80 17.78 -12.41
CA ILE A 1 1.61 16.53 -12.41
C ILE A 1 1.97 16.15 -13.82
N VAL A 2 0.99 15.96 -14.72
CA VAL A 2 1.22 15.56 -16.12
C VAL A 2 2.16 16.51 -16.89
N GLU A 3 2.06 17.82 -16.66
CA GLU A 3 2.91 18.82 -17.34
C GLU A 3 4.39 18.80 -16.90
N ALA A 4 4.74 18.09 -15.83
CA ALA A 4 6.10 18.08 -15.25
C ALA A 4 6.85 16.76 -15.45
N VAL A 5 6.32 15.83 -16.25
CA VAL A 5 6.90 14.49 -16.46
C VAL A 5 7.07 14.20 -17.94
N ASP A 6 8.14 13.47 -18.30
CA ASP A 6 8.46 13.16 -19.69
C ASP A 6 7.46 12.17 -20.35
N LEU A 7 6.73 11.40 -19.54
CA LEU A 7 5.78 10.38 -20.01
C LEU A 7 4.68 10.13 -18.98
N VAL A 8 3.45 9.92 -19.46
CA VAL A 8 2.33 9.38 -18.69
C VAL A 8 1.78 8.16 -19.41
N LEU A 9 1.61 7.07 -18.66
CA LEU A 9 0.89 5.87 -19.13
C LEU A 9 -0.54 5.93 -18.61
N ASP A 10 -1.50 6.16 -19.51
CA ASP A 10 -2.92 6.13 -19.17
C ASP A 10 -3.48 4.71 -19.33
N SER A 11 -3.77 4.06 -18.21
CA SER A 11 -4.42 2.75 -18.15
C SER A 11 -5.84 2.83 -17.58
N GLY A 12 -6.44 4.02 -17.53
CA GLY A 12 -7.70 4.27 -16.84
C GLY A 12 -7.60 4.18 -15.31
N PRO A 13 -8.75 4.09 -14.61
CA PRO A 13 -8.81 4.08 -13.16
C PRO A 13 -8.08 2.89 -12.52
N ALA A 14 -7.39 3.14 -11.40
CA ALA A 14 -6.80 2.07 -10.60
C ALA A 14 -7.90 1.16 -10.01
N PRO A 15 -7.79 -0.17 -10.09
CA PRO A 15 -8.83 -1.09 -9.61
C PRO A 15 -9.17 -0.93 -8.12
N VAL A 16 -8.19 -0.58 -7.30
CA VAL A 16 -8.37 -0.40 -5.84
C VAL A 16 -8.45 1.07 -5.46
N GLY A 17 -7.64 1.94 -6.07
CA GLY A 17 -7.65 3.38 -5.81
C GLY A 17 -7.22 3.82 -4.40
N VAL A 18 -6.89 2.88 -3.51
CA VAL A 18 -6.39 3.12 -2.15
C VAL A 18 -4.90 2.82 -2.09
N ALA A 19 -4.14 3.64 -1.36
CA ALA A 19 -2.73 3.42 -1.14
C ALA A 19 -2.47 2.08 -0.42
N SER A 20 -1.29 1.50 -0.63
CA SER A 20 -0.89 0.25 0.03
C SER A 20 -0.81 0.40 1.55
N THR A 21 -1.13 -0.70 2.25
CA THR A 21 -0.87 -0.84 3.69
C THR A 21 0.64 -0.89 3.92
N ILE A 22 1.16 -0.14 4.89
CA ILE A 22 2.59 -0.11 5.24
C ILE A 22 2.77 -0.84 6.57
N VAL A 23 3.72 -1.76 6.61
CA VAL A 23 4.05 -2.57 7.79
C VAL A 23 5.52 -2.36 8.15
N ASP A 24 5.78 -2.03 9.41
CA ASP A 24 7.09 -2.16 10.01
C ASP A 24 7.32 -3.62 10.38
N ALA A 25 8.22 -4.26 9.63
CA ALA A 25 8.66 -5.64 9.86
C ALA A 25 10.11 -5.71 10.36
N THR A 26 10.63 -4.62 10.96
CA THR A 26 12.03 -4.55 11.41
C THR A 26 12.28 -5.18 12.77
N GLY A 27 11.22 -5.44 13.56
CA GLY A 27 11.28 -6.14 14.84
C GLY A 27 10.51 -7.46 14.84
N ASP A 28 10.58 -8.19 15.96
CA ASP A 28 9.97 -9.53 16.10
C ASP A 28 8.44 -9.52 15.98
N VAL A 29 7.80 -8.39 16.29
CA VAL A 29 6.35 -8.21 16.18
C VAL A 29 6.07 -7.13 15.13
N PRO A 30 5.46 -7.50 13.99
CA PRO A 30 5.17 -6.51 12.95
C PRO A 30 4.08 -5.54 13.39
N ARG A 31 4.18 -4.31 12.90
CA ARG A 31 3.23 -3.23 13.20
C ARG A 31 2.77 -2.53 11.94
N VAL A 32 1.47 -2.26 11.84
CA VAL A 32 0.93 -1.44 10.76
C VAL A 32 1.27 0.02 11.00
N LEU A 33 2.05 0.63 10.11
CA LEU A 33 2.40 2.06 10.14
C LEU A 33 1.34 2.91 9.42
N ARG A 34 0.70 2.35 8.40
CA ARG A 34 -0.37 3.02 7.65
C ARG A 34 -1.39 2.00 7.16
N ALA A 35 -2.66 2.20 7.51
CA ALA A 35 -3.77 1.45 6.93
C ALA A 35 -3.94 1.80 5.44
N GLY A 36 -4.21 0.79 4.62
CA GLY A 36 -4.36 0.93 3.18
C GLY A 36 -5.28 -0.13 2.60
N ALA A 37 -5.01 -0.53 1.36
CA ALA A 37 -5.80 -1.50 0.61
C ALA A 37 -6.01 -2.86 1.31
N LEU A 38 -5.11 -3.25 2.21
CA LEU A 38 -5.23 -4.49 3.00
C LEU A 38 -5.64 -4.17 4.45
N PRO A 39 -6.67 -4.84 4.99
CA PRO A 39 -7.03 -4.73 6.40
C PRO A 39 -5.90 -5.18 7.32
N GLU A 40 -5.74 -4.50 8.45
CA GLU A 40 -4.74 -4.84 9.46
C GLU A 40 -4.89 -6.30 9.95
N SER A 41 -6.11 -6.79 10.09
CA SER A 41 -6.38 -8.17 10.51
C SER A 41 -5.81 -9.22 9.54
N GLU A 42 -5.85 -8.96 8.23
CA GLU A 42 -5.29 -9.87 7.22
C GLU A 42 -3.77 -9.85 7.24
N VAL A 43 -3.20 -8.65 7.36
CA VAL A 43 -1.74 -8.45 7.43
C VAL A 43 -1.16 -9.14 8.66
N LEU A 44 -1.77 -8.95 9.84
CA LEU A 44 -1.29 -9.54 11.09
C LEU A 44 -1.51 -11.05 11.18
N LEU A 45 -2.42 -11.62 10.36
CA LEU A 45 -2.57 -13.07 10.27
C LEU A 45 -1.33 -13.71 9.62
N ALA A 46 -0.74 -13.08 8.61
CA ALA A 46 0.45 -13.58 7.91
C ALA A 46 1.73 -13.54 8.77
N ALA A 47 1.70 -12.83 9.90
CA ALA A 47 2.81 -12.71 10.83
C ALA A 47 2.83 -13.80 11.94
N ARG A 48 1.83 -14.68 11.95
CA ARG A 48 1.75 -15.84 12.86
C ARG A 48 2.41 -17.06 12.23
#